data_AF-A0A970ATC2-F1
#
_entry.id   AF-A0A970ATC2-F1
#
_cell.length_a   1.000
_cell.length_b   1.000
_cell.length_c   1.000
_cell.angle_alpha   90.00
_cell.angle_beta   90.00
_cell.angle_gamma   90.00
#
_symmetry.space_group_name_H-M   'P 1'
#
loop_
_entity.id
_entity.type
_entity.pdbx_description
1 polymer ?
#
loop_
_entity_poly.entity_id
_entity_poly.type
_entity_poly.pdbx_seq_one_letter_code
_entity_poly.pdbx_strand_id
1 'polypeptide(L)'
;MVTGIGLVSALGTLENSWKKLLSGNCGIRKHQPFLEPEPQLLALIDTQPADLITLTRQVLADALQDANLTLPLPDCGIVIGSSRGFQANLELLLRGKKEEGRRKKEEGRGKKEEGRRKRKKEEGRRKKEEEEGRRKED
;
A
#
# COMPACT_ATOMS: atom_id res chain seq x y z
N MET A 1 7.61 -27.14 27.21
CA MET A 1 6.37 -26.63 27.83
C MET A 1 5.98 -25.34 27.12
N VAL A 2 4.69 -25.10 26.88
CA VAL A 2 4.17 -23.82 26.39
C VAL A 2 3.44 -23.16 27.57
N THR A 3 3.78 -21.91 27.90
CA THR A 3 3.26 -21.23 29.10
C THR A 3 2.18 -20.19 28.81
N GLY A 4 2.11 -19.67 27.58
CA GLY A 4 1.02 -18.80 27.13
C GLY A 4 0.93 -18.75 25.62
N ILE A 5 -0.25 -18.45 25.10
CA ILE A 5 -0.56 -18.43 23.67
C ILE A 5 -1.29 -17.13 23.34
N GLY A 6 -0.77 -16.42 22.33
CA GLY A 6 -1.50 -15.36 21.63
C GLY A 6 -1.91 -15.88 20.25
N LEU A 7 -3.15 -15.60 19.84
CA LEU A 7 -3.64 -16.01 18.52
C LEU A 7 -4.63 -14.98 17.97
N VAL A 8 -4.39 -14.60 16.73
CA VAL A 8 -5.36 -13.88 15.91
C VAL A 8 -5.47 -14.62 14.57
N SER A 9 -6.69 -14.91 14.15
CA SER A 9 -6.99 -15.58 12.88
C SER A 9 -8.23 -14.98 12.21
N ALA A 10 -8.57 -15.45 11.02
CA ALA A 10 -9.84 -15.11 10.36
C ALA A 10 -11.09 -15.53 11.15
N LEU A 11 -10.95 -16.37 12.18
CA LEU A 11 -12.03 -16.75 13.10
C LEU A 11 -12.10 -15.87 14.36
N GLY A 12 -11.09 -15.04 14.63
CA GLY A 12 -11.04 -14.08 15.73
C GLY A 12 -9.82 -14.26 16.64
N THR A 13 -9.97 -13.91 17.92
CA THR A 13 -8.97 -14.09 18.99
C THR A 13 -8.81 -15.56 19.37
N LEU A 14 -7.90 -15.89 20.29
CA LEU A 14 -7.61 -17.27 20.72
C LEU A 14 -8.88 -18.08 21.07
N GLU A 15 -9.67 -17.61 22.03
CA GLU A 15 -10.87 -18.32 22.50
C GLU A 15 -11.92 -18.48 21.39
N ASN A 16 -12.17 -17.39 20.65
CA ASN A 16 -13.13 -17.37 19.55
C ASN A 16 -12.71 -18.29 18.40
N SER A 17 -11.43 -18.26 18.04
CA SER A 17 -10.83 -19.12 17.03
C SER A 17 -10.97 -20.58 17.43
N TRP A 18 -10.65 -20.91 18.68
CA TRP A 18 -10.74 -22.28 19.17
C TRP A 18 -12.18 -22.81 19.15
N LYS A 19 -13.13 -22.05 19.71
CA LYS A 19 -14.56 -22.42 19.71
C LYS A 19 -15.09 -22.61 18.29
N LYS A 20 -14.77 -21.68 17.39
CA LYS A 20 -15.23 -21.74 15.99
C LYS A 20 -14.59 -22.89 15.23
N LEU A 21 -13.31 -23.15 15.44
CA LEU A 21 -12.60 -24.27 14.82
C LEU A 21 -13.22 -25.62 15.25
N LEU A 22 -13.49 -25.81 16.54
CA LEU A 22 -14.13 -27.03 17.04
C LEU A 22 -15.56 -27.22 16.50
N SER A 23 -16.28 -26.13 16.23
CA SER A 23 -17.60 -26.18 15.59
C SER A 23 -17.56 -26.35 14.06
N GLY A 24 -16.38 -26.52 13.45
CA GLY A 24 -16.23 -26.68 12.01
C GLY A 24 -16.45 -25.40 11.18
N ASN A 25 -16.39 -24.23 11.81
CA ASN A 25 -16.58 -22.96 11.10
C ASN A 25 -15.38 -22.63 10.22
N CYS A 26 -15.65 -22.05 9.05
CA CYS A 26 -14.64 -21.58 8.10
C CYS A 26 -14.52 -20.05 8.12
N GLY A 27 -13.27 -19.55 8.15
CA GLY A 27 -12.97 -18.12 8.09
C GLY A 27 -12.80 -17.57 6.66
N ILE A 28 -12.80 -18.44 5.64
CA ILE A 28 -12.63 -18.04 4.24
C ILE A 28 -13.92 -17.40 3.73
N ARG A 29 -13.82 -16.17 3.21
CA ARG A 29 -14.94 -15.41 2.64
C ARG A 29 -14.51 -14.73 1.35
N LYS A 30 -15.49 -14.31 0.55
CA LYS A 30 -15.23 -13.53 -0.67
C LYS A 30 -14.88 -12.09 -0.29
N HIS A 31 -13.67 -11.64 -0.61
CA HIS A 31 -13.15 -10.31 -0.32
C HIS A 31 -12.50 -9.69 -1.56
N GLN A 32 -12.54 -8.35 -1.65
CA GLN A 32 -11.81 -7.57 -2.65
C GLN A 32 -11.13 -6.37 -1.95
N PRO A 33 -10.05 -6.60 -1.19
CA PRO A 33 -9.40 -5.53 -0.42
C PRO A 33 -8.70 -4.48 -1.30
N PHE A 34 -8.46 -4.80 -2.58
CA PHE A 34 -7.84 -3.92 -3.55
C PHE A 34 -8.67 -3.88 -4.83
N LEU A 35 -8.68 -2.73 -5.51
CA LEU A 35 -9.47 -2.53 -6.73
C LEU A 35 -8.92 -3.30 -7.94
N GLU A 36 -7.60 -3.53 -8.00
CA GLU A 36 -6.98 -4.16 -9.18
C GLU A 36 -7.33 -5.64 -9.37
N PRO A 37 -7.29 -6.52 -8.35
CA PRO A 37 -7.73 -7.90 -8.50
C PRO A 37 -9.25 -8.03 -8.42
N GLU A 38 -9.81 -9.00 -9.16
CA GLU A 38 -11.18 -9.48 -8.95
C GLU A 38 -11.37 -10.03 -7.52
N PRO A 39 -12.61 -10.03 -6.97
CA PRO A 39 -12.88 -10.59 -5.65
C PRO A 39 -12.43 -12.05 -5.51
N GLN A 40 -11.68 -12.37 -4.44
CA GLN A 40 -11.13 -13.70 -4.17
C GLN A 40 -11.65 -14.28 -2.85
N LEU A 41 -11.59 -15.61 -2.72
CA LEU A 41 -11.79 -16.30 -1.45
C LEU A 41 -10.54 -16.15 -0.57
N LEU A 42 -10.64 -15.34 0.48
CA LEU A 42 -9.53 -15.01 1.37
C LEU A 42 -9.94 -15.25 2.83
N ALA A 43 -8.98 -15.70 3.64
CA ALA A 43 -9.11 -15.73 5.10
C ALA A 43 -8.45 -14.46 5.66
N LEU A 44 -9.19 -13.35 5.67
CA LEU A 44 -8.72 -12.10 6.27
C LEU A 44 -9.02 -12.08 7.76
N ILE A 45 -8.15 -11.39 8.52
CA ILE A 45 -8.52 -10.91 9.85
C ILE A 45 -9.44 -9.71 9.59
N ASP A 46 -10.70 -9.83 9.98
CA ASP A 46 -11.78 -8.88 9.66
C ASP A 46 -11.96 -8.63 8.14
N THR A 47 -11.94 -7.38 7.70
CA THR A 47 -12.28 -6.99 6.32
C THR A 47 -11.10 -6.48 5.50
N GLN A 48 -9.99 -6.15 6.15
CA GLN A 48 -8.82 -5.55 5.49
C GLN A 48 -7.52 -6.27 5.87
N PRO A 49 -6.49 -6.25 4.99
CA PRO A 49 -5.19 -6.81 5.33
C PRO A 49 -4.60 -6.14 6.58
N ALA A 50 -4.22 -6.96 7.56
CA ALA A 50 -3.64 -6.48 8.81
C ALA A 50 -2.20 -5.99 8.63
N ASP A 51 -1.81 -4.97 9.39
CA ASP A 51 -0.42 -4.54 9.50
C ASP A 51 0.40 -5.53 10.34
N LEU A 52 1.57 -5.93 9.83
CA LEU A 52 2.38 -6.99 10.43
C LEU A 52 2.88 -6.63 11.84
N ILE A 53 3.32 -5.37 12.05
CA ILE A 53 3.84 -4.94 13.35
C ILE A 53 2.72 -4.85 14.38
N THR A 54 1.58 -4.30 13.97
CA THR A 54 0.37 -4.22 14.80
C THR A 54 -0.07 -5.62 15.24
N LEU A 55 -0.16 -6.56 14.30
CA LEU A 55 -0.53 -7.94 14.58
C LEU A 55 0.48 -8.63 15.52
N THR A 56 1.78 -8.45 15.26
CA THR A 56 2.85 -9.02 16.08
C THR A 56 2.79 -8.51 17.51
N ARG A 57 2.58 -7.20 17.70
CA ARG A 57 2.47 -6.59 19.04
C ARG A 57 1.24 -7.09 19.80
N GLN A 58 0.10 -7.20 19.12
CA GLN A 58 -1.12 -7.72 19.72
C GLN A 58 -0.93 -9.17 20.18
N VAL A 59 -0.47 -10.05 19.28
CA VAL A 59 -0.26 -11.47 19.59
C VAL A 59 0.77 -11.66 20.70
N LEU A 60 1.84 -10.85 20.72
CA LEU A 60 2.83 -10.88 21.80
C LEU A 60 2.22 -10.46 23.14
N ALA A 61 1.44 -9.38 23.16
CA ALA A 61 0.77 -8.92 24.38
C ALA A 61 -0.20 -9.96 24.93
N ASP A 62 -1.02 -10.56 24.06
CA ASP A 62 -1.95 -11.62 24.43
C ASP A 62 -1.20 -12.84 25.01
N ALA A 63 -0.09 -13.25 24.38
CA ALA A 63 0.72 -14.38 24.86
C ALA A 63 1.39 -14.12 26.22
N LEU A 64 1.88 -12.89 26.43
CA LEU A 64 2.46 -12.49 27.72
C LEU A 64 1.41 -12.46 28.83
N GLN A 65 0.22 -11.95 28.51
CA GLN A 65 -0.90 -11.91 29.44
C GLN A 65 -1.37 -13.33 29.80
N ASP A 66 -1.53 -14.21 28.81
CA ASP A 66 -1.93 -15.60 29.02
C ASP A 66 -0.89 -16.37 29.85
N ALA A 67 0.41 -16.08 29.64
CA ALA A 67 1.50 -16.63 30.44
C ALA A 67 1.65 -15.99 31.84
N ASN A 68 0.85 -14.97 32.16
CA ASN A 68 0.96 -14.16 33.37
C ASN A 68 2.39 -13.60 33.59
N LEU A 69 3.03 -13.14 32.51
CA LEU A 69 4.37 -12.54 32.51
C LEU A 69 4.31 -11.01 32.44
N THR A 70 5.20 -10.35 33.17
CA THR A 70 5.34 -8.89 33.17
C THR A 70 6.68 -8.46 32.60
N LEU A 71 6.69 -7.41 31.76
CA LEU A 71 7.91 -6.81 31.23
C LEU A 71 8.57 -5.87 32.27
N PRO A 72 9.91 -5.69 32.25
CA PRO A 72 10.88 -6.28 31.31
C PRO A 72 11.24 -7.72 31.66
N LEU A 73 11.55 -8.52 30.64
CA LEU A 73 12.09 -9.88 30.78
C LEU A 73 13.58 -9.85 30.36
N PRO A 74 14.52 -9.69 31.31
CA PRO A 74 15.93 -9.46 30.97
C PRO A 74 16.60 -10.66 30.30
N ASP A 75 16.19 -11.87 30.65
CA ASP A 75 16.74 -13.13 30.11
C ASP A 75 15.77 -13.78 29.10
N CYS A 76 15.29 -12.98 28.14
CA CYS A 76 14.31 -13.41 27.13
C CYS A 76 14.84 -13.21 25.70
N GLY A 77 14.67 -14.24 24.87
CA GLY A 77 14.90 -14.17 23.43
C GLY A 77 13.59 -14.11 22.64
N ILE A 78 13.59 -13.41 21.50
CA ILE A 78 12.44 -13.30 20.61
C ILE A 78 12.81 -13.87 19.24
N VAL A 79 11.97 -14.75 18.71
CA VAL A 79 12.10 -15.29 17.34
C VAL A 79 10.79 -15.07 16.61
N ILE A 80 10.83 -14.32 15.50
CA ILE A 80 9.66 -13.99 14.69
C ILE A 80 9.91 -14.47 13.26
N GLY A 81 9.06 -15.37 12.77
CA GLY A 81 9.06 -15.82 11.38
C GLY A 81 7.94 -15.17 10.58
N SER A 82 8.23 -14.72 9.36
CA SER A 82 7.22 -14.27 8.41
C SER A 82 7.57 -14.73 6.99
N SER A 83 6.66 -15.45 6.35
CA SER A 83 6.86 -15.96 4.99
C SER A 83 6.83 -14.84 3.93
N ARG A 84 6.04 -13.80 4.17
CA ARG A 84 5.87 -12.65 3.24
C ARG A 84 6.58 -11.38 3.71
N GLY A 85 7.06 -11.34 4.96
CA GLY A 85 7.70 -10.16 5.53
C GLY A 85 6.86 -8.90 5.34
N PHE A 86 7.51 -7.80 4.94
CA PHE A 86 6.90 -6.50 4.68
C PHE A 86 6.43 -6.33 3.23
N GLN A 87 5.97 -7.40 2.57
CA GLN A 87 5.54 -7.35 1.17
C GLN A 87 4.52 -6.22 0.90
N ALA A 88 3.50 -6.06 1.76
CA ALA A 88 2.48 -5.02 1.60
C ALA A 88 3.08 -3.61 1.63
N ASN A 89 3.99 -3.33 2.56
CA ASN A 89 4.65 -2.02 2.66
C ASN A 89 5.54 -1.74 1.44
N LEU A 90 6.22 -2.76 0.91
CA LEU A 90 7.04 -2.64 -0.31
C LEU A 90 6.17 -2.37 -1.54
N GLU A 91 5.03 -3.04 -1.65
CA GLU A 91 4.06 -2.80 -2.73
C GLU A 91 3.51 -1.36 -2.68
N LEU A 92 3.18 -0.84 -1.49
CA LEU A 92 2.75 0.55 -1.30
C LEU A 92 3.84 1.55 -1.68
N LEU A 93 5.09 1.32 -1.27
CA LEU A 93 6.23 2.17 -1.64
C LEU A 93 6.44 2.20 -3.15
N LEU A 94 6.29 1.06 -3.83
CA LEU A 94 6.41 0.97 -5.29
C LEU A 94 5.26 1.69 -6.02
N ARG A 95 4.04 1.60 -5.50
CA ARG A 95 2.88 2.34 -6.04
C ARG A 95 3.10 3.85 -5.95
N GLY A 96 3.55 4.37 -4.82
CA GLY A 96 3.86 5.80 -4.63
C GLY A 96 4.92 6.31 -5.61
N LYS A 97 5.99 5.55 -5.85
CA LYS A 97 7.04 5.93 -6.82
C LYS A 97 6.54 5.98 -8.26
N LYS A 98 5.62 5.09 -8.65
CA LYS A 98 5.01 5.10 -10.00
C LYS A 98 4.15 6.34 -10.23
N GLU A 99 3.35 6.73 -9.23
CA GLU A 99 2.52 7.94 -9.31
C GLU A 99 3.37 9.21 -9.44
N GLU A 100 4.43 9.31 -8.64
CA GLU A 100 5.36 10.45 -8.72
C GLU A 100 6.02 10.55 -10.10
N GLY A 101 6.47 9.41 -10.65
CA GLY A 101 7.04 9.36 -12.00
C GLY A 101 6.05 9.77 -13.09
N ARG A 102 4.78 9.36 -12.95
CA ARG A 102 3.71 9.75 -13.89
C ARG A 102 3.44 11.26 -13.83
N ARG A 103 3.32 11.84 -12.63
CA ARG A 103 3.15 13.30 -12.44
C ARG A 103 4.27 14.09 -13.08
N LYS A 104 5.54 13.72 -12.84
CA LYS A 104 6.72 14.36 -13.46
C LYS A 104 6.70 14.29 -14.98
N LYS A 105 6.24 13.19 -15.57
CA LYS A 105 6.12 13.02 -17.02
C LYS A 105 5.00 13.87 -17.62
N GLU A 106 3.86 13.96 -16.96
CA GLU A 106 2.74 14.83 -17.37
C GLU A 106 3.13 16.31 -17.30
N GLU A 107 3.78 16.75 -16.21
CA GLU A 107 4.33 18.12 -16.10
C GLU A 107 5.34 18.42 -17.20
N GLY A 108 6.27 17.49 -17.49
CA GLY A 108 7.25 17.64 -18.56
C GLY A 108 6.62 17.75 -19.95
N ARG A 109 5.53 17.01 -20.21
CA ARG A 109 4.75 17.12 -21.46
C ARG A 109 4.06 18.48 -21.56
N GLY A 110 3.43 18.95 -20.48
CA GLY A 110 2.78 20.27 -20.43
C GLY A 110 3.75 21.40 -20.77
N LYS A 111 4.94 21.41 -20.16
CA LYS A 111 5.98 22.43 -20.43
C LYS A 111 6.47 22.41 -21.89
N LYS A 112 6.64 21.22 -22.48
CA LYS A 112 7.02 21.10 -23.91
C LYS A 112 5.94 21.62 -24.84
N GLU A 113 4.68 21.32 -24.54
CA GLU A 113 3.55 21.78 -25.35
C GLU A 113 3.40 23.30 -25.28
N GLU A 114 3.50 23.89 -24.08
CA GLU A 114 3.50 25.33 -23.88
C GLU A 114 4.65 26.01 -24.64
N GLY A 115 5.87 25.46 -24.55
CA GLY A 115 7.02 25.94 -25.31
C GLY A 115 6.80 25.91 -26.83
N ARG A 116 6.19 24.84 -27.36
CA ARG A 116 5.85 24.72 -28.78
C ARG A 116 4.79 25.73 -29.21
N ARG A 117 3.78 26.00 -28.37
CA ARG A 117 2.76 27.04 -28.63
C ARG A 117 3.38 28.44 -28.67
N LYS A 118 4.29 28.76 -27.74
CA LYS A 118 4.99 30.06 -27.72
C LYS A 118 5.83 30.28 -28.99
N ARG A 119 6.63 29.28 -29.40
CA ARG A 119 7.43 29.36 -30.63
C ARG A 119 6.58 29.56 -31.89
N LYS A 120 5.46 28.83 -32.03
CA LYS A 120 4.53 29.04 -33.16
C LYS A 120 3.95 30.45 -33.18
N LYS A 121 3.62 31.01 -32.01
CA LYS A 121 3.08 32.37 -31.90
C LYS A 121 4.12 33.42 -32.27
N GLU A 122 5.38 33.22 -31.88
CA GLU A 122 6.49 34.10 -32.24
C GLU A 122 6.82 34.02 -33.73
N GLU A 123 6.89 32.82 -34.30
CA GLU A 123 7.14 32.61 -35.74
C GLU A 123 6.03 33.21 -36.61
N GLY A 124 4.77 33.07 -36.19
CA GLY A 124 3.63 33.71 -36.86
C GLY A 124 3.70 35.24 -36.80
N ARG A 125 4.22 35.82 -35.71
CA ARG A 125 4.40 37.27 -35.57
C ARG A 125 5.50 37.78 -36.50
N ARG A 126 6.64 37.09 -36.57
CA ARG A 126 7.76 37.43 -37.47
C ARG A 126 7.37 37.38 -38.94
N LYS A 127 6.63 36.34 -39.38
CA LYS A 127 6.15 36.24 -40.77
C LYS A 127 5.21 37.40 -41.14
N LYS A 128 4.38 37.85 -40.20
CA LYS A 128 3.47 38.98 -40.41
C LYS A 128 4.22 40.30 -40.54
N GLU A 129 5.28 40.49 -39.76
CA GLU A 129 6.17 41.66 -39.83
C GLU A 129 6.99 41.67 -41.15
N GLU A 130 7.49 40.52 -41.61
CA GLU A 130 8.17 40.40 -42.92
C GLU A 130 7.23 40.68 -44.11
N GLU A 131 5.97 40.21 -44.05
CA GLU A 131 4.98 40.43 -45.10
C GLU A 131 4.51 41.90 -45.16
N GLU A 132 4.34 42.56 -44.00
CA GLU A 132 4.07 44.01 -43.94
C GLU A 132 5.25 44.86 -44.40
N GLY A 133 6.48 44.42 -44.18
CA GLY A 133 7.68 45.07 -44.69
C GLY A 133 7.74 45.06 -46.22
N ARG A 134 7.49 43.91 -46.84
CA ARG A 134 7.50 43.77 -48.31
C ARG A 134 6.39 44.56 -49.02
N ARG A 135 5.20 44.68 -48.41
CA ARG A 135 4.09 45.48 -48.98
C ARG A 135 4.30 47.00 -48.93
N LYS A 136 5.36 47.48 -48.27
CA LYS A 136 5.72 48.90 -48.20
C LYS A 136 6.86 49.29 -49.13
N GLU A 137 7.43 48.32 -49.86
CA GLU A 137 8.54 48.53 -50.82
C GLU A 137 8.11 48.44 -52.30
N ASP A 138 6.84 48.10 -52.58
CA ASP A 138 6.19 48.22 -53.90
C ASP A 138 5.27 49.46 -53.96
#